data_AF-A0A1X2AE99-F1
#
_entry.id   AF-A0A1X2AE99-F1
#
_cell.length_a   1.000
_cell.length_b   1.000
_cell.length_c   1.000
_cell.angle_alpha   90.00
_cell.angle_beta   90.00
_cell.angle_gamma   90.00
#
_symmetry.space_group_name_H-M   'P 1'
#
loop_
_entity.id
_entity.type
_entity.pdbx_description
1 polymer ?
#
loop_
_entity_poly.entity_id
_entity_poly.type
_entity_poly.pdbx_seq_one_letter_code
_entity_poly.pdbx_strand_id
1 'polypeptide(L)'
;MERLPYIDEHAITVDANRADTWSALLRVMCRDPHDPSTVPAGFVLDEARAPERFALKGRHPFAVYRWVFELADEPAHRTRVRALTWADFPGIHGKAYRALVIGTGGHRVAVRWTLNRIAAGATGADYTDVFEAALAQGDSRTAEQAFRDAVGDRPGSGGRLVVWIHRHVLRFRLGPYSSPQHIIGWPIARSDPDEVVLTTGGPLMRGELTLRRQDGRASLTTRVQYAHKIAARAVWAVIGPLHRDVAPQLVKRIAAHA
;
A
#
# COMPACT_ATOMS: atom_id res chain seq x y z
N MET A 1 18.78 3.26 27.48
CA MET A 1 18.09 4.14 26.52
C MET A 1 16.71 4.40 27.08
N GLU A 2 16.34 5.66 27.34
CA GLU A 2 14.99 5.99 27.80
C GLU A 2 13.93 5.45 26.84
N ARG A 3 12.82 4.95 27.38
CA ARG A 3 11.73 4.35 26.61
C ARG A 3 10.98 5.48 25.88
N LEU A 4 11.28 5.67 24.60
CA LEU A 4 10.60 6.67 23.78
C LEU A 4 9.08 6.42 23.76
N PRO A 5 8.24 7.46 23.80
CA PRO A 5 6.79 7.32 23.66
C PRO A 5 6.41 6.69 22.32
N TYR A 6 5.46 5.77 22.35
CA TYR A 6 4.90 5.16 21.14
C TYR A 6 4.02 6.17 20.39
N ILE A 7 4.17 6.23 19.07
CA ILE A 7 3.40 7.12 18.19
C ILE A 7 2.32 6.33 17.45
N ASP A 8 2.74 5.40 16.60
CA ASP A 8 1.85 4.61 15.76
C ASP A 8 2.51 3.35 15.19
N GLU A 9 1.67 2.54 14.57
CA GLU A 9 2.04 1.38 13.77
C GLU A 9 1.25 1.44 12.46
N HIS A 10 1.94 1.18 11.36
CA HIS A 10 1.33 0.93 10.05
C HIS A 10 1.79 -0.42 9.56
N ALA A 11 0.90 -1.19 8.97
CA ALA A 11 1.25 -2.49 8.46
C ALA A 11 0.54 -2.80 7.14
N ILE A 12 1.23 -3.52 6.26
CA ILE A 12 0.72 -4.00 4.98
C ILE A 12 1.16 -5.45 4.75
N THR A 13 0.35 -6.20 4.01
CA THR A 13 0.73 -7.51 3.49
C THR A 13 1.32 -7.34 2.09
N VAL A 14 2.51 -7.90 1.88
CA VAL A 14 3.25 -7.87 0.62
C VAL A 14 3.19 -9.25 -0.03
N ASP A 15 2.87 -9.27 -1.32
CA ASP A 15 2.79 -10.50 -2.14
C ASP A 15 4.17 -10.95 -2.63
N ALA A 16 5.08 -11.08 -1.68
CA ALA A 16 6.41 -11.62 -1.87
C ALA A 16 6.84 -12.33 -0.59
N ASN A 17 7.76 -13.28 -0.72
CA ASN A 17 8.35 -13.93 0.43
C ASN A 17 9.18 -12.93 1.26
N ARG A 18 9.52 -13.33 2.49
CA ARG A 18 10.18 -12.45 3.46
C ARG A 18 11.58 -12.04 3.04
N ALA A 19 12.31 -12.87 2.30
CA ALA A 19 13.64 -12.54 1.80
C ALA A 19 13.62 -11.46 0.70
N ASP A 20 12.68 -11.55 -0.24
CA ASP A 20 12.49 -10.54 -1.29
C ASP A 20 11.98 -9.22 -0.70
N THR A 21 11.08 -9.30 0.28
CA THR A 21 10.57 -8.15 1.02
C THR A 21 11.67 -7.46 1.83
N TRP A 22 12.52 -8.23 2.50
CA TRP A 22 13.71 -7.72 3.20
C TRP A 22 14.67 -7.01 2.25
N SER A 23 14.96 -7.63 1.10
CA SER A 23 15.84 -7.05 0.09
C SER A 23 15.26 -5.75 -0.47
N ALA A 24 13.94 -5.68 -0.68
CA ALA A 24 13.26 -4.47 -1.09
C ALA A 24 13.28 -3.37 -0.01
N LEU A 25 13.11 -3.74 1.27
CA LEU A 25 13.25 -2.84 2.41
C LEU A 25 14.63 -2.17 2.41
N LEU A 26 15.71 -2.95 2.28
CA LEU A 26 17.07 -2.39 2.25
C LEU A 26 17.29 -1.48 1.04
N ARG A 27 16.77 -1.83 -0.16
CA ARG A 27 16.81 -0.95 -1.34
C ARG A 27 16.03 0.36 -1.17
N VAL A 28 14.98 0.35 -0.36
CA VAL A 28 14.16 1.54 -0.11
C VAL A 28 14.81 2.45 0.92
N MET A 29 15.38 1.87 1.98
CA MET A 29 15.88 2.59 3.14
C MET A 29 17.37 2.94 3.06
N CYS A 30 18.19 2.11 2.41
CA CYS A 30 19.64 2.26 2.40
C CYS A 30 20.12 2.74 1.03
N ARG A 31 21.14 3.60 1.04
CA ARG A 31 21.83 4.01 -0.19
C ARG A 31 22.54 2.82 -0.84
N ASP A 32 23.18 1.99 -0.02
CA ASP A 32 23.72 0.69 -0.41
C ASP A 32 22.94 -0.42 0.31
N PRO A 33 22.18 -1.27 -0.41
CA PRO A 33 21.43 -2.36 0.19
C PRO A 33 22.28 -3.43 0.87
N HIS A 34 23.58 -3.52 0.56
CA HIS A 34 24.49 -4.49 1.18
C HIS A 34 25.14 -3.96 2.46
N ASP A 35 25.02 -2.65 2.71
CA ASP A 35 25.49 -1.99 3.92
C ASP A 35 24.32 -1.30 4.62
N PRO A 36 23.66 -1.98 5.59
CA PRO A 36 22.50 -1.43 6.30
C PRO A 36 22.85 -0.22 7.17
N SER A 37 24.12 0.17 7.30
CA SER A 37 24.51 1.41 7.98
C SER A 37 24.30 2.66 7.12
N THR A 38 24.13 2.50 5.80
CA THR A 38 23.93 3.60 4.84
C THR A 38 22.50 4.15 4.79
N VAL A 39 21.87 4.25 5.96
CA VAL A 39 20.50 4.71 6.18
C VAL A 39 20.33 6.18 5.78
N PRO A 40 19.09 6.69 5.63
CA PRO A 40 18.87 8.06 5.19
C PRO A 40 19.41 9.07 6.20
N ALA A 41 19.76 10.26 5.72
CA ALA A 41 20.23 11.35 6.57
C ALA A 41 19.26 11.63 7.73
N GLY A 42 19.80 11.82 8.93
CA GLY A 42 19.03 11.97 10.17
C GLY A 42 18.80 10.67 10.94
N PHE A 43 19.01 9.51 10.29
CA PHE A 43 19.00 8.21 10.95
C PHE A 43 20.41 7.67 11.17
N VAL A 44 20.50 6.78 12.16
CA VAL A 44 21.61 5.87 12.41
C VAL A 44 21.00 4.48 12.55
N LEU A 45 21.66 3.48 11.99
CA LEU A 45 21.27 2.09 12.19
C LEU A 45 21.28 1.76 13.68
N ASP A 46 20.18 1.20 14.19
CA ASP A 46 20.13 0.69 15.55
C ASP A 46 20.23 -0.84 15.60
N GLU A 47 19.53 -1.52 14.68
CA GLU A 47 19.51 -2.99 14.62
C GLU A 47 19.19 -3.44 13.19
N ALA A 48 19.89 -4.46 12.69
CA ALA A 48 19.52 -5.15 11.46
C ALA A 48 19.65 -6.67 11.69
N ARG A 49 18.52 -7.33 11.98
CA ARG A 49 18.41 -8.79 12.06
C ARG A 49 17.67 -9.29 10.84
N ALA A 50 18.43 -9.70 9.81
CA ALA A 50 17.84 -10.21 8.58
C ALA A 50 17.18 -11.59 8.78
N PRO A 51 16.05 -11.90 8.12
CA PRO A 51 15.16 -11.01 7.36
C PRO A 51 13.95 -10.54 8.21
N GLU A 52 14.14 -10.32 9.51
CA GLU A 52 13.03 -10.18 10.48
C GLU A 52 12.81 -8.76 10.96
N ARG A 53 13.90 -8.00 11.17
CA ARG A 53 13.82 -6.74 11.90
C ARG A 53 14.89 -5.75 11.46
N PHE A 54 14.46 -4.54 11.15
CA PHE A 54 15.32 -3.43 10.80
C PHE A 54 14.91 -2.19 11.60
N ALA A 55 15.78 -1.73 12.49
CA ALA A 55 15.52 -0.60 13.37
C ALA A 55 16.49 0.54 13.11
N LEU A 56 15.92 1.73 13.04
CA LEU A 56 16.60 2.99 12.89
C LEU A 56 16.34 3.85 14.12
N LYS A 57 17.31 4.67 14.50
CA LYS A 57 17.13 5.73 15.49
C LYS A 57 17.71 7.03 14.97
N GLY A 58 17.19 8.14 15.46
CA GLY A 58 17.65 9.46 15.06
C GLY A 58 17.30 10.51 16.09
N ARG A 59 17.95 11.67 15.94
CA ARG A 59 17.70 12.84 16.76
C ARG A 59 17.79 14.09 15.89
N HIS A 60 16.79 14.95 16.03
CA HIS A 60 16.74 16.29 15.46
C HIS A 60 16.53 17.29 16.61
N PRO A 61 16.85 18.59 16.44
CA PRO A 61 16.50 19.66 17.38
C PRO A 61 15.10 19.63 18.02
N PHE A 62 14.12 18.99 17.37
CA PHE A 62 12.72 18.97 17.80
C PHE A 62 12.23 17.59 18.26
N ALA A 63 12.98 16.52 18.00
CA ALA A 63 12.52 15.16 18.21
C ALA A 63 13.66 14.15 18.38
N VAL A 64 13.46 13.17 19.27
CA VAL A 64 14.25 11.93 19.32
C VAL A 64 13.33 10.80 18.88
N TYR A 65 13.75 9.99 17.92
CA TYR A 65 12.85 9.03 17.28
C TYR A 65 13.51 7.70 17.00
N ARG A 66 12.67 6.67 16.92
CA ARG A 66 13.01 5.31 16.56
C ARG A 66 11.95 4.80 15.58
N TRP A 67 12.39 4.19 14.49
CA TRP A 67 11.53 3.60 13.49
C TRP A 67 11.96 2.16 13.24
N VAL A 68 11.04 1.22 13.44
CA VAL A 68 11.31 -0.21 13.36
C VAL A 68 10.42 -0.86 12.32
N PHE A 69 11.03 -1.65 11.45
CA PHE A 69 10.35 -2.54 10.54
C PHE A 69 10.43 -3.97 11.09
N GLU A 70 9.29 -4.64 11.17
CA GLU A 70 9.17 -6.06 11.50
C GLU A 70 8.55 -6.81 10.33
N LEU A 71 9.18 -7.92 9.93
CA LEU A 71 8.75 -8.76 8.84
C LEU A 71 8.39 -10.14 9.38
N ALA A 72 7.14 -10.54 9.19
CA ALA A 72 6.63 -11.86 9.55
C ALA A 72 6.14 -12.59 8.31
N ASP A 73 6.38 -13.91 8.24
CA ASP A 73 5.81 -14.74 7.18
C ASP A 73 4.29 -14.82 7.35
N GLU A 74 3.56 -14.73 6.24
CA GLU A 74 2.14 -15.04 6.13
C GLU A 74 1.92 -16.19 5.15
N PRO A 75 0.79 -16.93 5.26
CA PRO A 75 0.47 -18.02 4.34
C PRO A 75 0.51 -17.58 2.87
N ALA A 76 0.73 -18.52 1.95
CA ALA A 76 0.79 -18.31 0.50
C ALA A 76 1.98 -17.43 0.01
N HIS A 77 3.17 -17.62 0.59
CA HIS A 77 4.40 -16.90 0.21
C HIS A 77 4.29 -15.37 0.32
N ARG A 78 3.64 -14.89 1.38
CA ARG A 78 3.44 -13.46 1.65
C ARG A 78 4.19 -13.03 2.89
N THR A 79 4.37 -11.72 3.03
CA THR A 79 5.06 -11.13 4.18
C THR A 79 4.23 -10.01 4.77
N ARG A 80 3.97 -10.07 6.07
CA ARG A 80 3.45 -8.95 6.84
C ARG A 80 4.59 -8.01 7.19
N VAL A 81 4.53 -6.78 6.71
CA VAL A 81 5.50 -5.73 7.07
C VAL A 81 4.82 -4.75 8.02
N ARG A 82 5.35 -4.62 9.24
CA ARG A 82 4.90 -3.64 10.24
C ARG A 82 5.98 -2.57 10.38
N ALA A 83 5.56 -1.31 10.38
CA ALA A 83 6.39 -0.14 10.59
C ALA A 83 5.92 0.54 11.89
N LEU A 84 6.72 0.40 12.95
CA LEU A 84 6.42 0.92 14.29
C LEU A 84 7.26 2.16 14.57
N THR A 85 6.62 3.23 15.04
CA THR A 85 7.27 4.51 15.31
C THR A 85 7.18 4.86 16.79
N TRP A 86 8.33 5.22 17.38
CA TRP A 86 8.41 5.86 18.68
C TRP A 86 9.10 7.20 18.54
N ALA A 87 8.60 8.22 19.22
CA ALA A 87 9.24 9.53 19.21
C ALA A 87 8.89 10.33 20.46
N ASP A 88 9.88 11.06 20.96
CA ASP A 88 9.69 12.11 21.96
C ASP A 88 9.93 13.48 21.32
N PHE A 89 9.14 14.48 21.73
CA PHE A 89 9.12 15.83 21.16
C PHE A 89 9.27 16.87 22.28
N PRO A 90 10.50 17.06 22.81
CA PRO A 90 10.71 17.91 23.97
C PRO A 90 10.56 19.41 23.65
N GLY A 91 10.11 20.18 24.65
CA GLY A 91 9.99 21.64 24.58
C GLY A 91 8.82 22.16 23.72
N ILE A 92 8.69 23.49 23.64
CA ILE A 92 7.58 24.14 22.92
C ILE A 92 7.70 23.92 21.41
N HIS A 93 8.90 24.04 20.85
CA HIS A 93 9.15 23.80 19.43
C HIS A 93 8.92 22.34 19.04
N GLY A 94 9.28 21.38 19.90
CA GLY A 94 8.97 19.96 19.70
C GLY A 94 7.47 19.70 19.64
N LYS A 95 6.69 20.30 20.55
CA LYS A 95 5.21 20.21 20.52
C LYS A 95 4.60 20.79 19.24
N ALA A 96 5.09 21.94 18.78
CA ALA A 96 4.65 22.55 17.52
C ALA A 96 5.01 21.65 16.32
N TYR A 97 6.22 21.09 16.30
CA TYR A 97 6.66 20.15 15.27
C TYR A 97 5.81 18.86 15.26
N ARG A 98 5.50 18.31 16.44
CA ARG A 98 4.59 17.16 16.58
C ARG A 98 3.21 17.46 16.00
N ALA A 99 2.65 18.63 16.30
CA ALA A 99 1.35 19.03 15.76
C ALA A 99 1.38 19.12 14.22
N LEU A 100 2.46 19.68 13.65
CA LEU A 100 2.63 19.78 12.22
C LEU A 100 2.81 18.41 11.54
N VAL A 101 3.66 17.54 12.08
CA VAL A 101 4.03 16.28 11.42
C VAL A 101 3.05 15.15 11.69
N ILE A 102 2.67 14.98 12.96
CA ILE A 102 1.76 13.91 13.41
C ILE A 102 0.32 14.38 13.28
N GLY A 103 0.02 15.61 13.75
CA GLY A 103 -1.36 16.12 13.79
C GLY A 103 -1.99 16.31 12.41
N THR A 104 -1.22 16.67 11.38
CA THR A 104 -1.71 16.75 10.00
C THR A 104 -1.81 15.38 9.31
N GLY A 105 -1.19 14.35 9.89
CA GLY A 105 -1.04 13.03 9.25
C GLY A 105 0.07 12.96 8.20
N GLY A 106 0.96 13.96 8.09
CA GLY A 106 2.12 13.93 7.20
C GLY A 106 3.01 12.70 7.44
N HIS A 107 3.23 12.33 8.70
CA HIS A 107 3.93 11.09 9.08
C HIS A 107 3.28 9.84 8.49
N ARG A 108 1.95 9.70 8.63
CA ARG A 108 1.20 8.57 8.04
C ARG A 108 1.39 8.50 6.52
N VAL A 109 1.42 9.63 5.83
CA VAL A 109 1.66 9.66 4.38
C VAL A 109 3.06 9.17 4.04
N ALA A 110 4.08 9.62 4.77
CA ALA A 110 5.47 9.21 4.56
C ALA A 110 5.69 7.70 4.84
N VAL A 111 5.13 7.18 5.93
CA VAL A 111 5.23 5.76 6.28
C VAL A 111 4.53 4.89 5.23
N ARG A 112 3.30 5.26 4.83
CA ARG A 112 2.57 4.52 3.77
C ARG A 112 3.30 4.54 2.44
N TRP A 113 3.85 5.69 2.04
CA TRP A 113 4.65 5.79 0.84
C TRP A 113 5.87 4.84 0.89
N THR A 114 6.53 4.76 2.03
CA THR A 114 7.68 3.86 2.24
C THR A 114 7.26 2.40 2.12
N LEU A 115 6.21 1.98 2.84
CA LEU A 115 5.67 0.62 2.77
C LEU A 115 5.26 0.22 1.35
N ASN A 116 4.60 1.11 0.62
CA ASN A 116 4.19 0.88 -0.77
C ASN A 116 5.40 0.75 -1.72
N ARG A 117 6.49 1.50 -1.48
CA ARG A 117 7.75 1.31 -2.24
C ARG A 117 8.41 -0.04 -1.94
N ILE A 118 8.35 -0.50 -0.70
CA ILE A 118 8.86 -1.84 -0.32
C ILE A 118 8.05 -2.90 -1.08
N ALA A 119 6.72 -2.81 -1.05
CA ALA A 119 5.84 -3.73 -1.75
C ALA A 119 6.09 -3.76 -3.28
N ALA A 120 6.24 -2.59 -3.90
CA ALA A 120 6.56 -2.47 -5.32
C ALA A 120 7.93 -3.09 -5.64
N GLY A 121 8.95 -2.78 -4.83
CA GLY A 121 10.31 -3.31 -5.01
C GLY A 121 10.46 -4.80 -4.73
N ALA A 122 9.55 -5.40 -3.95
CA ALA A 122 9.53 -6.83 -3.65
C ALA A 122 8.80 -7.63 -4.74
N THR A 123 7.74 -7.06 -5.32
CA THR A 123 6.95 -7.70 -6.39
C THR A 123 7.43 -7.38 -7.80
N GLY A 124 8.43 -6.50 -7.94
CA GLY A 124 8.94 -6.05 -9.24
C GLY A 124 7.99 -5.13 -10.01
N ALA A 125 6.96 -4.59 -9.34
CA ALA A 125 6.06 -3.60 -9.93
C ALA A 125 6.69 -2.19 -9.94
N ASP A 126 6.36 -1.37 -10.93
CA ASP A 126 6.78 0.04 -10.94
C ASP A 126 6.00 0.86 -9.88
N TYR A 127 4.81 0.41 -9.52
CA TYR A 127 3.97 0.99 -8.48
C TYR A 127 3.15 -0.09 -7.76
N THR A 128 2.96 0.07 -6.45
CA THR A 128 2.04 -0.73 -5.66
C THR A 128 1.38 0.14 -4.59
N ASP A 129 0.07 0.00 -4.42
CA ASP A 129 -0.65 0.50 -3.25
C ASP A 129 -1.35 -0.68 -2.57
N VAL A 130 -1.23 -0.78 -1.25
CA VAL A 130 -1.96 -1.77 -0.44
C VAL A 130 -2.86 -1.02 0.54
N PHE A 131 -4.15 -1.33 0.52
CA PHE A 131 -5.13 -0.80 1.46
C PHE A 131 -5.85 -1.92 2.18
N GLU A 132 -5.92 -1.82 3.51
CA GLU A 132 -6.51 -2.85 4.36
C GLU A 132 -7.59 -2.27 5.26
N ALA A 133 -8.64 -3.06 5.51
CA ALA A 133 -9.66 -2.79 6.52
C ALA A 133 -10.09 -4.08 7.22
N ALA A 134 -10.54 -3.98 8.46
CA ALA A 134 -11.15 -5.10 9.18
C ALA A 134 -12.49 -5.46 8.54
N LEU A 135 -12.71 -6.75 8.27
CA LEU A 135 -13.98 -7.26 7.78
C LEU A 135 -15.02 -7.27 8.90
N ALA A 136 -16.27 -6.98 8.57
CA ALA A 136 -17.40 -7.22 9.46
C ALA A 136 -17.51 -8.72 9.79
N GLN A 137 -17.83 -9.04 11.05
CA GLN A 137 -18.05 -10.43 11.46
C GLN A 137 -19.30 -10.98 10.75
N GLY A 138 -19.20 -12.21 10.23
CA GLY A 138 -20.33 -12.90 9.60
C GLY A 138 -20.57 -12.57 8.12
N ASP A 139 -19.74 -11.75 7.49
CA ASP A 139 -19.84 -11.47 6.04
C ASP A 139 -19.44 -12.71 5.21
N SER A 140 -20.45 -13.38 4.64
CA SER A 140 -20.30 -14.64 3.90
C SER A 140 -20.13 -14.46 2.38
N ARG A 141 -20.03 -13.23 1.88
CA ARG A 141 -19.86 -12.98 0.44
C ARG A 141 -18.53 -13.56 -0.05
N THR A 142 -18.39 -13.83 -1.34
CA THR A 142 -17.05 -14.07 -1.93
C THR A 142 -16.30 -12.75 -2.14
N ALA A 143 -15.00 -12.80 -2.40
CA ALA A 143 -14.21 -11.62 -2.77
C ALA A 143 -14.78 -10.93 -4.03
N GLU A 144 -15.17 -11.71 -5.04
CA GLU A 144 -15.81 -11.18 -6.24
C GLU A 144 -17.12 -10.44 -5.93
N GLN A 145 -18.02 -11.06 -5.16
CA GLN A 145 -19.31 -10.46 -4.78
C GLN A 145 -19.10 -9.16 -4.02
N ALA A 146 -18.23 -9.17 -3.01
CA ALA A 146 -17.94 -7.98 -2.22
C ALA A 146 -17.32 -6.85 -3.06
N PHE A 147 -16.47 -7.17 -4.05
CA PHE A 147 -15.95 -6.18 -4.98
C PHE A 147 -17.08 -5.57 -5.82
N ARG A 148 -17.92 -6.41 -6.45
CA ARG A 148 -19.04 -5.98 -7.29
C ARG A 148 -20.01 -5.08 -6.53
N ASP A 149 -20.36 -5.45 -5.30
CA ASP A 149 -21.24 -4.65 -4.44
C ASP A 149 -20.62 -3.29 -4.12
N ALA A 150 -19.33 -3.26 -3.82
CA ALA A 150 -18.63 -2.04 -3.41
C ALA A 150 -18.43 -1.04 -4.55
N VAL A 151 -18.28 -1.52 -5.79
CA VAL A 151 -18.26 -0.66 -6.99
C VAL A 151 -19.67 -0.28 -7.43
N GLY A 152 -20.63 -1.20 -7.30
CA GLY A 152 -22.07 -1.05 -7.55
C GLY A 152 -22.47 -0.69 -9.00
N ASP A 153 -23.72 -0.94 -9.35
CA ASP A 153 -24.38 -0.44 -10.58
C ASP A 153 -24.97 0.98 -10.43
N ARG A 154 -24.78 1.62 -9.27
CA ARG A 154 -25.44 2.91 -8.97
C ARG A 154 -24.82 4.08 -9.76
N PRO A 155 -25.61 4.81 -10.57
CA PRO A 155 -25.20 6.10 -11.12
C PRO A 155 -24.95 7.08 -9.95
N GLY A 156 -23.73 7.62 -9.84
CA GLY A 156 -23.40 8.70 -8.88
C GLY A 156 -22.29 8.40 -7.87
N SER A 157 -21.77 7.17 -7.79
CA SER A 157 -20.67 6.80 -6.86
C SER A 157 -19.26 7.13 -7.37
N GLY A 158 -19.11 7.89 -8.46
CA GLY A 158 -17.84 8.20 -9.11
C GLY A 158 -17.30 7.09 -10.05
N GLY A 159 -17.95 5.92 -10.09
CA GLY A 159 -17.51 4.77 -10.90
C GLY A 159 -17.39 5.04 -12.41
N ARG A 160 -18.32 5.82 -12.98
CA ARG A 160 -18.25 6.23 -14.41
C ARG A 160 -17.03 7.08 -14.72
N LEU A 161 -16.62 7.96 -13.81
CA LEU A 161 -15.41 8.78 -13.98
C LEU A 161 -14.15 7.89 -13.92
N VAL A 162 -14.10 6.96 -12.97
CA VAL A 162 -12.98 6.01 -12.85
C VAL A 162 -12.84 5.17 -14.12
N VAL A 163 -13.93 4.59 -14.62
CA VAL A 163 -13.94 3.81 -15.87
C VAL A 163 -13.55 4.70 -17.06
N TRP A 164 -14.01 5.94 -17.11
CA TRP A 164 -13.62 6.90 -18.15
C TRP A 164 -12.11 7.19 -18.11
N ILE A 165 -11.53 7.44 -16.93
CA ILE A 165 -10.09 7.66 -16.72
C ILE A 165 -9.30 6.42 -17.14
N HIS A 166 -9.73 5.23 -16.71
CA HIS A 166 -9.10 3.96 -17.08
C HIS A 166 -9.05 3.78 -18.60
N ARG A 167 -10.15 4.10 -19.30
CA ARG A 167 -10.24 3.94 -20.76
C ARG A 167 -9.46 5.01 -21.53
N HIS A 168 -9.59 6.27 -21.16
CA HIS A 168 -9.12 7.39 -21.99
C HIS A 168 -7.76 7.94 -21.55
N VAL A 169 -7.50 7.97 -20.25
CA VAL A 169 -6.24 8.51 -19.71
C VAL A 169 -5.20 7.42 -19.55
N LEU A 170 -5.55 6.31 -18.90
CA LEU A 170 -4.64 5.17 -18.72
C LEU A 170 -4.58 4.26 -19.95
N ARG A 171 -5.51 4.45 -20.90
CA ARG A 171 -5.59 3.71 -22.18
C ARG A 171 -5.70 2.21 -22.00
N PHE A 172 -6.33 1.76 -20.91
CA PHE A 172 -6.59 0.34 -20.68
C PHE A 172 -7.61 -0.21 -21.67
N ARG A 173 -7.39 -1.46 -22.08
CA ARG A 173 -8.34 -2.23 -22.88
C ARG A 173 -9.42 -2.78 -21.96
N LEU A 174 -10.51 -2.03 -21.84
CA LEU A 174 -11.65 -2.41 -21.02
C LEU A 174 -12.66 -3.23 -21.83
N GLY A 175 -13.17 -4.29 -21.24
CA GLY A 175 -14.31 -5.05 -21.76
C GLY A 175 -15.65 -4.41 -21.42
N PRO A 176 -16.76 -4.99 -21.92
CA PRO A 176 -18.11 -4.49 -21.66
C PRO A 176 -18.40 -4.50 -20.16
N TYR A 177 -18.91 -3.38 -19.63
CA TYR A 177 -19.24 -3.25 -18.20
C TYR A 177 -20.30 -4.26 -17.74
N SER A 178 -21.23 -4.62 -18.64
CA SER A 178 -22.30 -5.60 -18.39
C SER A 178 -21.83 -7.06 -18.44
N SER A 179 -20.58 -7.33 -18.81
CA SER A 179 -20.07 -8.70 -18.90
C SER A 179 -19.83 -9.28 -17.50
N PRO A 180 -20.33 -10.50 -17.20
CA PRO A 180 -20.03 -11.17 -15.94
C PRO A 180 -18.55 -11.52 -15.80
N GLN A 181 -17.78 -11.54 -16.89
CA GLN A 181 -16.33 -11.80 -16.85
C GLN A 181 -15.51 -10.55 -16.50
N HIS A 182 -16.17 -9.41 -16.27
CA HIS A 182 -15.52 -8.13 -16.00
C HIS A 182 -16.07 -7.49 -14.73
N ILE A 183 -15.20 -6.75 -14.04
CA ILE A 183 -15.56 -5.83 -12.96
C ILE A 183 -14.97 -4.48 -13.33
N ILE A 184 -15.75 -3.40 -13.32
CA ILE A 184 -15.34 -2.05 -13.77
C ILE A 184 -14.70 -2.03 -15.19
N GLY A 185 -15.07 -2.99 -16.03
CA GLY A 185 -14.50 -3.19 -17.37
C GLY A 185 -13.13 -3.90 -17.39
N TRP A 186 -12.58 -4.29 -16.24
CA TRP A 186 -11.35 -5.08 -16.15
C TRP A 186 -11.68 -6.58 -16.17
N PRO A 187 -11.05 -7.37 -17.06
CA PRO A 187 -11.20 -8.82 -17.07
C PRO A 187 -10.83 -9.45 -15.73
N ILE A 188 -11.67 -10.38 -15.27
CA ILE A 188 -11.35 -11.26 -14.14
C ILE A 188 -10.33 -12.30 -14.62
N ALA A 189 -9.12 -12.25 -14.07
CA ALA A 189 -8.07 -13.22 -14.35
C ALA A 189 -8.19 -14.46 -13.44
N ARG A 190 -8.62 -14.25 -12.19
CA ARG A 190 -8.82 -15.31 -11.19
C ARG A 190 -9.95 -14.91 -10.26
N SER A 191 -10.79 -15.86 -9.87
CA SER A 191 -11.85 -15.68 -8.89
C SER A 191 -11.96 -16.94 -8.03
N ASP A 192 -11.60 -16.79 -6.77
CA ASP A 192 -11.70 -17.77 -5.70
C ASP A 192 -12.60 -17.19 -4.57
N PRO A 193 -13.06 -18.00 -3.60
CA PRO A 193 -13.94 -17.51 -2.53
C PRO A 193 -13.37 -16.29 -1.78
N ASP A 194 -12.07 -16.32 -1.47
CA ASP A 194 -11.39 -15.30 -0.66
C ASP A 194 -10.52 -14.35 -1.49
N GLU A 195 -10.39 -14.56 -2.80
CA GLU A 195 -9.52 -13.77 -3.68
C GLU A 195 -10.17 -13.50 -5.04
N VAL A 196 -10.12 -12.26 -5.51
CA VAL A 196 -10.41 -11.92 -6.91
C VAL A 196 -9.27 -11.09 -7.48
N VAL A 197 -8.80 -11.47 -8.68
CA VAL A 197 -7.72 -10.79 -9.40
C VAL A 197 -8.27 -10.27 -10.72
N LEU A 198 -8.14 -8.97 -10.92
CA LEU A 198 -8.49 -8.27 -12.16
C LEU A 198 -7.22 -7.81 -12.83
N THR A 199 -7.06 -8.13 -14.11
CA THR A 199 -5.89 -7.69 -14.89
C THR A 199 -6.34 -6.95 -16.14
N THR A 200 -5.66 -5.86 -16.45
CA THR A 200 -5.85 -5.17 -17.73
C THR A 200 -4.51 -4.68 -18.28
N GLY A 201 -4.49 -4.41 -19.57
CA GLY A 201 -3.32 -3.89 -20.27
C GLY A 201 -3.70 -2.77 -21.22
N GLY A 202 -2.77 -1.85 -21.40
CA GLY A 202 -2.82 -0.79 -22.39
C GLY A 202 -1.44 -0.52 -22.97
N PRO A 203 -1.34 0.36 -23.98
CA PRO A 203 -0.05 0.77 -24.54
C PRO A 203 0.82 1.53 -23.53
N LEU A 204 0.21 2.11 -22.48
CA LEU A 204 0.92 2.90 -21.49
C LEU A 204 1.44 2.06 -20.31
N MET A 205 0.61 1.14 -19.82
CA MET A 205 0.88 0.36 -18.62
C MET A 205 0.02 -0.91 -18.56
N ARG A 206 0.42 -1.86 -17.72
CA ARG A 206 -0.39 -2.99 -17.27
C ARG A 206 -0.84 -2.71 -15.83
N GLY A 207 -2.10 -2.98 -15.55
CA GLY A 207 -2.71 -2.81 -14.25
C GLY A 207 -3.20 -4.15 -13.72
N GLU A 208 -3.01 -4.36 -12.42
CA GLU A 208 -3.56 -5.48 -11.69
C GLU A 208 -4.21 -4.98 -10.41
N LEU A 209 -5.41 -5.47 -10.12
CA LEU A 209 -6.13 -5.24 -8.88
C LEU A 209 -6.40 -6.60 -8.23
N THR A 210 -5.88 -6.80 -7.03
CA THR A 210 -6.13 -7.99 -6.24
C THR A 210 -6.92 -7.60 -5.00
N LEU A 211 -8.12 -8.14 -4.85
CA LEU A 211 -8.86 -8.06 -3.60
C LEU A 211 -8.78 -9.41 -2.90
N ARG A 212 -8.40 -9.39 -1.63
CA ARG A 212 -8.43 -10.56 -0.75
C ARG A 212 -9.21 -10.30 0.51
N ARG A 213 -9.86 -11.34 1.02
CA ARG A 213 -10.66 -11.33 2.24
C ARG A 213 -10.28 -12.55 3.08
N GLN A 214 -9.36 -12.37 4.02
CA GLN A 214 -8.79 -13.45 4.83
C GLN A 214 -8.46 -12.94 6.24
N ASP A 215 -8.48 -13.80 7.23
CA ASP A 215 -8.07 -13.51 8.62
C ASP A 215 -8.79 -12.28 9.21
N GLY A 216 -10.07 -12.11 8.88
CA GLY A 216 -10.88 -10.97 9.32
C GLY A 216 -10.46 -9.63 8.71
N ARG A 217 -9.73 -9.62 7.60
CA ARG A 217 -9.27 -8.40 6.90
C ARG A 217 -9.58 -8.46 5.41
N ALA A 218 -9.98 -7.32 4.84
CA ALA A 218 -10.04 -7.09 3.42
C ALA A 218 -8.79 -6.31 3.00
N SER A 219 -8.03 -6.80 2.03
CA SER A 219 -6.90 -6.12 1.43
C SER A 219 -7.12 -5.90 -0.06
N LEU A 220 -7.08 -4.66 -0.51
CA LEU A 220 -7.04 -4.31 -1.92
C LEU A 220 -5.62 -3.86 -2.29
N THR A 221 -5.01 -4.57 -3.23
CA THR A 221 -3.70 -4.25 -3.77
C THR A 221 -3.83 -3.83 -5.22
N THR A 222 -3.34 -2.63 -5.54
CA THR A 222 -3.21 -2.14 -6.91
C THR A 222 -1.76 -2.21 -7.33
N ARG A 223 -1.43 -2.93 -8.40
CA ARG A 223 -0.10 -2.95 -9.01
C ARG A 223 -0.15 -2.37 -10.40
N VAL A 224 0.87 -1.60 -10.74
CA VAL A 224 1.04 -1.04 -12.08
C VAL A 224 2.46 -1.29 -12.56
N GLN A 225 2.56 -1.76 -13.79
CA GLN A 225 3.81 -1.94 -14.53
C GLN A 225 3.80 -1.02 -15.74
N TYR A 226 4.82 -0.21 -15.91
CA TYR A 226 4.92 0.78 -16.97
C TYR A 226 5.48 0.15 -18.24
N ALA A 227 4.76 0.30 -19.36
CA ALA A 227 5.29 -0.11 -20.67
C ALA A 227 6.29 0.92 -21.20
N HIS A 228 5.93 2.22 -21.16
CA HIS A 228 6.81 3.33 -21.52
C HIS A 228 7.12 4.19 -20.30
N LYS A 229 8.30 3.99 -19.69
CA LYS A 229 8.65 4.55 -18.38
C LYS A 229 8.40 6.06 -18.24
N ILE A 230 8.80 6.87 -19.21
CA ILE A 230 8.67 8.34 -19.10
C ILE A 230 7.21 8.77 -19.17
N ALA A 231 6.50 8.37 -20.22
CA ALA A 231 5.10 8.75 -20.43
C ALA A 231 4.19 8.19 -19.31
N ALA A 232 4.40 6.93 -18.93
CA ALA A 232 3.61 6.28 -17.88
C ALA A 232 3.83 6.95 -16.52
N ARG A 233 5.08 7.34 -16.18
CA ARG A 233 5.37 8.08 -14.94
C ARG A 233 4.71 9.45 -14.92
N ALA A 234 4.74 10.18 -16.04
CA ALA A 234 4.11 11.50 -16.14
C ALA A 234 2.59 11.40 -15.93
N VAL A 235 1.92 10.45 -16.60
CA VAL A 235 0.49 10.22 -16.41
C VAL A 235 0.19 9.75 -14.98
N TRP A 236 0.99 8.85 -14.42
CA TRP A 236 0.79 8.33 -13.07
C TRP A 236 1.01 9.39 -11.99
N ALA A 237 1.88 10.37 -12.20
CA ALA A 237 2.07 11.49 -11.27
C ALA A 237 0.77 12.29 -11.07
N VAL A 238 -0.09 12.35 -12.10
CA VAL A 238 -1.38 13.04 -12.05
C VAL A 238 -2.50 12.12 -11.54
N ILE A 239 -2.51 10.85 -11.95
CA ILE A 239 -3.60 9.92 -11.62
C ILE A 239 -3.39 9.22 -10.26
N GLY A 240 -2.15 9.01 -9.83
CA GLY A 240 -1.82 8.38 -8.56
C GLY A 240 -2.45 9.04 -7.32
N PRO A 241 -2.50 10.38 -7.20
CA PRO A 241 -3.24 11.04 -6.13
C PRO A 241 -4.72 10.66 -6.08
N LEU A 242 -5.42 10.69 -7.22
CA LEU A 242 -6.84 10.30 -7.29
C LEU A 242 -7.02 8.83 -6.88
N HIS A 243 -6.13 7.94 -7.34
CA HIS A 243 -6.16 6.53 -6.93
C HIS A 243 -6.05 6.38 -5.41
N ARG A 244 -5.17 7.15 -4.77
CA ARG A 244 -4.97 7.16 -3.31
C ARG A 244 -6.17 7.70 -2.52
N ASP A 245 -7.05 8.48 -3.15
CA ASP A 245 -8.28 8.96 -2.52
C ASP A 245 -9.45 7.99 -2.70
N VAL A 246 -9.53 7.32 -3.86
CA VAL A 246 -10.65 6.42 -4.21
C VAL A 246 -10.48 5.02 -3.60
N ALA A 247 -9.29 4.43 -3.68
CA ALA A 247 -9.05 3.05 -3.25
C ALA A 247 -9.35 2.80 -1.75
N PRO A 248 -9.00 3.68 -0.80
CA PRO A 248 -9.38 3.50 0.61
C PRO A 248 -10.90 3.47 0.83
N GLN A 249 -11.64 4.28 0.07
CA GLN A 249 -13.10 4.31 0.18
C GLN A 249 -13.73 3.03 -0.36
N LEU A 250 -13.14 2.48 -1.44
CA LEU A 250 -13.56 1.19 -1.97
C LEU A 250 -13.34 0.07 -0.94
N VAL A 251 -12.16 0.01 -0.30
CA VAL A 251 -11.88 -0.98 0.75
C VAL A 251 -12.82 -0.84 1.94
N LYS A 252 -13.13 0.38 2.37
CA LYS A 252 -14.13 0.60 3.43
C LYS A 252 -15.51 0.06 3.03
N ARG A 253 -15.96 0.28 1.79
CA ARG A 253 -17.22 -0.27 1.30
C ARG A 253 -17.20 -1.79 1.24
N ILE A 254 -16.11 -2.38 0.76
CA ILE A 254 -15.92 -3.84 0.73
C ILE A 254 -16.08 -4.40 2.16
N ALA A 255 -15.46 -3.75 3.15
CA ALA A 255 -15.45 -4.19 4.53
C ALA A 255 -16.76 -3.92 5.32
N ALA A 256 -17.53 -2.90 4.94
CA ALA A 256 -18.68 -2.41 5.72
C ALA A 256 -20.02 -3.11 5.42
N HIS A 257 -20.09 -3.99 4.42
CA HIS A 257 -21.34 -4.66 4.04
C HIS A 257 -21.37 -6.09 4.60
N ALA A 258 -22.31 -6.35 5.49
CA ALA A 258 -22.79 -7.70 5.82
C ALA A 258 -24.25 -7.78 5.37
#